data_AF-A0A7U9ND24-F1
#
_entry.id   AF-A0A7U9ND24-F1
#
_cell.length_a   1.000
_cell.length_b   1.000
_cell.length_c   1.000
_cell.angle_alpha   90.00
_cell.angle_beta   90.00
_cell.angle_gamma   90.00
#
_symmetry.space_group_name_H-M   'P 1'
#
loop_
_entity.id
_entity.type
_entity.pdbx_description
1 polymer ?
#
loop_
_entity_poly.entity_id
_entity_poly.type
_entity_poly.pdbx_seq_one_letter_code
_entity_poly.pdbx_strand_id
1 'polypeptide(L)'
;MVEVIQYYNVRFYLLLKDEWERRCFSYLEERICSGERMAMKDIYGWCVSHGISYRTRFCYRSDFPVMANLWNLYSYLRGKIDMGRIGKEAADV
;
A
#
# COMPACT_ATOMS: atom_id res chain seq x y z
N MET A 1 -14.48 -2.33 8.70
CA MET A 1 -14.81 -1.66 7.42
C MET A 1 -13.65 -1.90 6.44
N VAL A 2 -13.90 -2.03 5.14
CA VAL A 2 -12.84 -2.21 4.13
C VAL A 2 -12.76 -0.97 3.28
N GLU A 3 -11.61 -0.30 3.26
CA GLU A 3 -11.33 0.86 2.41
C GLU A 3 -10.35 0.48 1.29
N VAL A 4 -10.45 1.17 0.16
CA VAL A 4 -9.62 0.88 -1.02
C VAL A 4 -8.87 2.12 -1.47
N ILE A 5 -7.54 2.07 -1.44
CA ILE A 5 -6.68 3.09 -2.05
C ILE A 5 -6.16 2.58 -3.38
N GLN A 6 -6.24 3.44 -4.40
CA GLN A 6 -5.59 3.20 -5.67
C GLN A 6 -4.27 3.98 -5.74
N TYR A 7 -3.16 3.24 -5.82
CA TYR A 7 -1.83 3.80 -6.00
C TYR A 7 -1.24 3.25 -7.29
N TYR A 8 -1.17 4.08 -8.33
CA TYR A 8 -0.87 3.68 -9.71
C TYR A 8 -1.78 2.53 -10.18
N ASN A 9 -1.17 1.37 -10.48
CA ASN A 9 -1.81 0.15 -10.95
C ASN A 9 -1.98 -0.88 -9.82
N VAL A 10 -1.85 -0.46 -8.57
CA VAL A 10 -2.01 -1.32 -7.39
C VAL A 10 -3.17 -0.83 -6.55
N ARG A 11 -4.05 -1.76 -6.18
CA ARG A 11 -5.12 -1.51 -5.20
C ARG A 11 -4.71 -2.05 -3.84
N PHE A 12 -4.85 -1.20 -2.84
CA PHE A 12 -4.66 -1.50 -1.44
C PHE A 12 -6.04 -1.66 -0.82
N TYR A 13 -6.31 -2.82 -0.25
CA TYR A 13 -7.51 -3.12 0.52
C TYR A 13 -7.13 -3.09 1.98
N LEU A 14 -7.59 -2.08 2.70
CA LEU A 14 -7.27 -1.86 4.10
C LEU A 14 -8.48 -2.25 4.95
N LEU A 15 -8.26 -3.13 5.90
CA LEU A 15 -9.28 -3.53 6.86
C LEU A 15 -9.12 -2.67 8.10
N LEU A 16 -10.03 -1.70 8.23
CA LEU A 16 -10.12 -0.79 9.37
C LEU A 16 -11.07 -1.37 10.42
N LYS A 17 -10.66 -1.34 11.68
CA LYS A 17 -11.39 -1.82 12.85
C LYS A 17 -12.18 -0.71 13.52
N ASP A 18 -11.57 0.47 13.66
CA ASP A 18 -12.10 1.57 14.47
C ASP A 18 -12.20 2.90 13.70
N GLU A 19 -12.98 3.85 14.23
CA GLU A 19 -13.09 5.20 13.66
C GLU A 19 -11.76 5.98 13.71
N TRP A 20 -10.90 5.67 14.67
CA TRP A 20 -9.55 6.23 14.75
C TRP A 20 -8.71 5.84 13.52
N GLU A 21 -8.69 4.54 13.18
CA GLU A 21 -7.97 4.05 12.00
C GLU A 21 -8.52 4.66 10.71
N ARG A 22 -9.83 4.91 10.66
CA ARG A 22 -10.48 5.62 9.55
C ARG A 22 -9.99 7.06 9.42
N ARG A 23 -9.87 7.78 10.53
CA ARG A 23 -9.38 9.16 10.52
C ARG A 23 -7.91 9.23 10.09
N CYS A 24 -7.08 8.32 10.59
CA CYS A 24 -5.71 8.16 10.15
C CYS A 24 -5.63 7.84 8.64
N PHE A 25 -6.49 6.92 8.17
CA PHE A 25 -6.57 6.56 6.76
C PHE A 25 -6.94 7.75 5.87
N SER A 26 -7.94 8.55 6.26
CA SER A 26 -8.33 9.75 5.50
C SER A 26 -7.17 10.74 5.37
N TYR A 27 -6.33 10.86 6.39
CA TYR A 27 -5.12 11.68 6.32
C TYR A 27 -4.09 11.11 5.33
N LEU A 28 -3.89 9.79 5.30
CA LEU A 28 -3.01 9.15 4.31
C LEU A 28 -3.55 9.33 2.88
N GLU A 29 -4.85 9.18 2.69
CA GLU A 29 -5.51 9.37 1.40
C GLU A 29 -5.34 10.81 0.89
N GLU A 30 -5.54 11.81 1.76
CA GLU A 30 -5.33 13.22 1.43
C GLU A 30 -3.87 13.51 1.01
N ARG A 31 -2.90 12.89 1.67
CA ARG A 31 -1.47 13.00 1.30
C ARG A 31 -1.17 12.39 -0.08
N ILE A 32 -1.78 11.26 -0.41
CA ILE A 32 -1.64 10.64 -1.73
C ILE A 32 -2.33 11.50 -2.80
N CYS A 33 -3.54 11.99 -2.53
CA CYS A 33 -4.31 12.83 -3.44
C CYS A 33 -3.70 14.22 -3.66
N SER A 34 -3.02 14.78 -2.65
CA SER A 34 -2.31 16.06 -2.77
C SER A 34 -1.03 15.99 -3.62
N GLY A 35 -0.68 14.80 -4.13
CA GLY A 35 0.45 14.59 -5.01
C GLY A 35 1.79 14.47 -4.27
N GLU A 36 1.76 14.22 -2.95
CA GLU A 36 2.97 13.94 -2.20
C GLU A 36 3.66 12.69 -2.77
N ARG A 37 4.98 12.77 -3.01
CA ARG A 37 5.77 11.64 -3.51
C ARG A 37 5.98 10.61 -2.41
N MET A 38 4.93 9.88 -2.06
CA MET A 38 5.01 8.70 -1.21
C MET A 38 5.35 7.48 -2.08
N ALA A 39 6.35 6.70 -1.68
CA ALA A 39 6.64 5.42 -2.30
C ALA A 39 5.74 4.33 -1.71
N MET A 40 5.62 3.20 -2.42
CA MET A 40 4.81 2.06 -1.96
C MET A 40 5.26 1.55 -0.58
N LYS A 41 6.58 1.58 -0.31
CA LYS A 41 7.18 1.25 1.00
C LYS A 41 6.68 2.16 2.13
N ASP A 42 6.41 3.43 1.84
CA ASP A 42 6.00 4.40 2.85
C ASP A 42 4.55 4.14 3.25
N ILE A 43 3.69 3.78 2.29
CA ILE A 43 2.32 3.33 2.53
C ILE A 43 2.33 2.06 3.39
N TYR A 44 3.17 1.08 3.04
CA TYR A 44 3.29 -0.15 3.82
C TYR A 44 3.79 0.12 5.25
N GLY A 45 4.85 0.91 5.40
CA GLY A 45 5.41 1.28 6.71
C GLY A 45 4.40 2.04 7.57
N TRP A 46 3.63 2.93 6.96
CA TRP A 46 2.56 3.65 7.64
C TRP A 46 1.48 2.70 8.17
N CYS A 47 1.04 1.72 7.36
CA CYS A 47 0.05 0.73 7.78
C CYS A 47 0.56 -0.14 8.94
N VAL A 48 1.82 -0.59 8.87
CA VAL A 48 2.45 -1.38 9.94
C VAL A 48 2.58 -0.56 11.22
N SER A 49 3.02 0.70 11.13
CA SER A 49 3.17 1.59 12.28
C SER A 49 1.85 1.88 13.00
N HIS A 50 0.71 1.81 12.31
CA HIS A 50 -0.62 2.04 12.88
C HIS A 50 -1.37 0.74 13.20
N GLY A 51 -0.76 -0.44 12.97
CA GLY A 51 -1.40 -1.74 13.24
C GLY A 51 -2.54 -2.11 12.29
N ILE A 52 -2.66 -1.43 11.15
CA ILE A 52 -3.76 -1.62 10.20
C ILE A 52 -3.50 -2.87 9.36
N SER A 53 -4.48 -3.76 9.30
CA SER A 53 -4.39 -4.93 8.44
C SER A 53 -4.66 -4.54 6.99
N TYR A 54 -3.79 -4.94 6.07
CA TYR A 54 -3.93 -4.61 4.65
C TYR A 54 -3.69 -5.82 3.75
N ARG A 55 -4.33 -5.79 2.58
CA ARG A 55 -4.09 -6.69 1.45
C ARG A 55 -3.85 -5.86 0.22
N THR A 56 -2.89 -6.27 -0.61
CA THR A 56 -2.62 -5.57 -1.86
C THR A 56 -2.87 -6.47 -3.06
N ARG A 57 -3.40 -5.88 -4.13
CA ARG A 57 -3.61 -6.56 -5.40
C ARG A 57 -3.15 -5.66 -6.53
N PHE A 58 -2.24 -6.17 -7.36
CA PHE A 58 -1.88 -5.53 -8.61
C PHE A 58 -3.04 -5.67 -9.62
N CYS A 59 -3.41 -4.57 -10.25
CA CYS A 59 -4.44 -4.50 -11.29
C CYS A 59 -3.81 -3.96 -12.57
N TYR A 60 -3.68 -4.82 -13.59
CA TYR A 60 -3.23 -4.39 -14.90
C TYR A 60 -4.22 -3.38 -15.50
N ARG A 61 -3.72 -2.21 -15.91
CA ARG A 61 -4.51 -1.21 -16.65
C ARG A 61 -4.07 -1.20 -18.09
N SER A 62 -4.97 -1.56 -19.00
CA SER A 62 -4.76 -1.52 -20.45
C SER A 62 -4.51 -0.12 -20.98
N ASP A 63 -4.88 0.92 -20.23
CA ASP A 63 -4.69 2.33 -20.59
C ASP A 63 -3.21 2.76 -20.60
N PHE A 64 -2.32 1.98 -19.98
CA PHE A 64 -0.89 2.29 -19.90
C PHE A 64 -0.04 1.30 -20.71
N PRO A 65 1.13 1.74 -21.21
CA PRO A 65 2.07 0.86 -21.90
C PRO A 65 2.40 -0.39 -21.07
N VAL A 66 2.55 -1.53 -21.75
CA VAL A 66 2.88 -2.82 -21.13
C VAL A 66 4.14 -2.70 -20.27
N MET A 67 5.16 -1.98 -20.75
CA MET A 67 6.41 -1.78 -20.01
C MET A 67 6.23 -0.98 -18.71
N ALA A 68 5.34 0.02 -18.72
CA ALA A 68 5.03 0.79 -17.50
C ALA A 68 4.29 -0.10 -16.47
N ASN A 69 3.37 -0.94 -16.93
CA ASN A 69 2.72 -1.94 -16.07
C ASN A 69 3.72 -2.97 -15.52
N LEU A 70 4.67 -3.43 -16.34
CA LEU A 70 5.69 -4.39 -15.92
C LEU A 70 6.63 -3.78 -14.87
N TRP A 71 7.01 -2.52 -15.04
CA TRP A 71 7.81 -1.80 -14.05
C TRP A 71 7.06 -1.59 -12.72
N ASN A 72 5.76 -1.29 -12.79
CA ASN A 72 4.90 -1.19 -11.61
C ASN A 72 4.74 -2.56 -10.92
N LEU A 73 4.63 -3.65 -11.68
CA LEU A 73 4.57 -5.01 -11.14
C LEU A 73 5.90 -5.38 -10.47
N TYR A 74 7.04 -5.07 -11.10
CA TYR A 74 8.36 -5.30 -10.52
C TYR A 74 8.53 -4.55 -9.20
N SER A 75 8.17 -3.26 -9.19
CA SER A 75 8.20 -2.42 -7.98
C SER A 75 7.30 -2.97 -6.87
N TYR A 76 6.11 -3.47 -7.23
CA TYR A 76 5.19 -4.12 -6.31
C TYR A 76 5.77 -5.39 -5.69
N LEU A 77 6.33 -6.29 -6.52
CA LEU A 77 6.92 -7.54 -6.07
C LEU A 77 8.12 -7.30 -5.16
N ARG A 78 9.00 -6.35 -5.52
CA ARG A 78 10.14 -5.97 -4.69
C ARG A 78 9.70 -5.45 -3.33
N GLY A 79 8.75 -4.52 -3.29
CA GLY A 79 8.21 -4.00 -2.03
C GLY A 79 7.56 -5.09 -1.16
N LYS A 80 6.88 -6.06 -1.77
CA LYS A 80 6.28 -7.18 -1.04
C LYS A 80 7.34 -8.11 -0.41
N ILE A 81 8.47 -8.33 -1.09
CA ILE A 81 9.59 -9.12 -0.56
C ILE A 81 10.24 -8.39 0.62
N ASP A 82 10.49 -7.09 0.48
CA ASP A 82 11.08 -6.27 1.56
C ASP A 82 10.18 -6.25 2.80
N MET A 83 8.87 -6.08 2.63
CA MET A 83 7.91 -6.14 3.75
C MET A 83 7.79 -7.56 4.35
N GLY A 84 7.89 -8.60 3.53
CA GLY A 84 7.90 -9.99 4.00
C GLY A 84 9.15 -10.33 4.83
N ARG A 85 10.26 -9.62 4.62
CA ARG A 85 11.45 -9.69 5.47
C ARG A 85 11.24 -8.96 6.80
N ILE A 86 10.71 -7.74 6.76
CA ILE A 86 10.43 -6.95 7.97
C ILE A 86 9.41 -7.66 8.89
N GLY A 87 8.38 -8.29 8.33
CA GLY A 87 7.41 -9.08 9.09
C GLY A 87 7.98 -10.38 9.70
N LYS A 88 9.08 -10.91 9.16
CA LYS A 88 9.82 -12.03 9.77
C LYS A 88 10.77 -11.56 10.86
N GLU A 89 11.49 -10.47 10.64
CA GLU A 89 12.40 -9.87 11.65
C GLU A 89 11.65 -9.37 12.89
N ALA A 90 10.41 -8.90 12.75
CA ALA A 90 9.57 -8.50 13.88
C ALA A 90 8.92 -9.68 14.64
N ALA A 91 8.95 -10.91 14.11
CA ALA A 91 8.42 -12.10 14.75
C ALA A 91 9.49 -12.93 15.48
N ASP A 92 10.77 -12.63 15.25
CA ASP A 92 11.94 -13.25 15.89
C ASP A 92 12.50 -12.39 17.07
N VAL A 93 11.74 -11.41 17.56
CA VAL A 93 12.06 -10.58 18.75
C VAL A 93 11.02 -10.79 19.85
#